data_AF-A0A9P7J373-F1
#
_entry.id   AF-A0A9P7J373-F1
#
_cell.length_a   1.000
_cell.length_b   1.000
_cell.length_c   1.000
_cell.angle_alpha   90.00
_cell.angle_beta   90.00
_cell.angle_gamma   90.00
#
_symmetry.space_group_name_H-M   'P 1'
#
loop_
_entity.id
_entity.type
_entity.pdbx_description
1 polymer ?
#
loop_
_entity_poly.entity_id
_entity_poly.type
_entity_poly.pdbx_seq_one_letter_code
_entity_poly.pdbx_strand_id
1 'polypeptide(L)'
;NISKFEVNIKFKWNDIHDAFCKYPGVDQSVVSQTDKGFDTLGQITSYAVAQLGAQYRNHVFSILIISNRARIIRWDREGAIITNTFDYYYKLHLTNFFYHFAQASHALYGIDTSVTPASNEDAALTRMVLKLTTTMRMLKVAVPQDPAIEDPDWLTLIIPQPVAKGFPLVGCWTRTCPVFDNLNNRVVMFKDSWCVSLKDVLPEGETYKLLKSHNVRNVATCITFHDV
;
A
#
# COMPACT_ATOMS: atom_id res chain seq x y z
N ASN A 1 -20.13 2.65 -10.01
CA ASN A 1 -19.32 1.76 -9.15
C ASN A 1 -18.13 1.28 -9.95
N ILE A 2 -16.89 1.64 -9.59
CA ILE A 2 -15.69 1.13 -10.28
C ILE A 2 -15.11 0.01 -9.43
N SER A 3 -14.96 -1.18 -10.02
CA SER A 3 -14.42 -2.36 -9.36
C SER A 3 -13.02 -2.06 -8.81
N LYS A 4 -12.89 -2.12 -7.48
CA LYS A 4 -11.59 -2.15 -6.82
C LYS A 4 -11.23 -3.62 -6.62
N PHE A 5 -9.98 -3.97 -6.89
CA PHE A 5 -9.48 -5.29 -6.58
C PHE A 5 -9.27 -5.41 -5.07
N GLU A 6 -9.98 -6.31 -4.40
CA GLU A 6 -10.02 -6.41 -2.92
C GLU A 6 -9.21 -7.57 -2.36
N VAL A 7 -9.46 -8.78 -2.85
CA VAL A 7 -8.76 -10.01 -2.45
C VAL A 7 -8.43 -10.81 -3.70
N ASN A 8 -7.21 -11.33 -3.76
CA ASN A 8 -6.82 -12.29 -4.80
C ASN A 8 -6.88 -13.72 -4.28
N ILE A 9 -7.45 -14.62 -5.09
CA ILE A 9 -7.53 -16.04 -4.75
C ILE A 9 -6.81 -16.81 -5.84
N LYS A 10 -5.77 -17.55 -5.46
CA LYS A 10 -4.99 -18.38 -6.37
C LYS A 10 -5.23 -19.85 -6.09
N PHE A 11 -5.64 -20.57 -7.13
CA PHE A 11 -5.83 -22.02 -7.09
C PHE A 11 -4.67 -22.75 -7.76
N LYS A 12 -4.23 -23.84 -7.13
CA LYS A 12 -3.35 -24.87 -7.69
C LYS A 12 -3.86 -26.23 -7.23
N TRP A 13 -3.61 -27.25 -8.03
CA TRP A 13 -4.06 -28.61 -7.71
C TRP A 13 -2.99 -29.41 -6.96
N ASN A 14 -1.76 -29.40 -7.47
CA ASN A 14 -0.69 -30.24 -6.96
C ASN A 14 0.14 -29.50 -5.89
N ASP A 15 0.50 -30.23 -4.83
CA ASP A 15 1.33 -29.78 -3.72
C ASP A 15 2.70 -29.23 -4.13
N ILE A 16 3.25 -29.66 -5.27
CA ILE A 16 4.52 -29.11 -5.80
C ILE A 16 4.43 -27.60 -6.09
N HIS A 17 3.22 -27.06 -6.25
CA HIS A 17 2.96 -25.65 -6.47
C HIS A 17 2.73 -24.85 -5.18
N ASP A 18 2.71 -25.48 -4.00
CA ASP A 18 2.62 -24.75 -2.74
C ASP A 18 3.87 -23.87 -2.61
N ALA A 19 3.66 -22.56 -2.51
CA ALA A 19 4.74 -21.59 -2.37
C ALA A 19 5.43 -21.70 -1.00
N PHE A 20 4.82 -22.41 -0.04
CA PHE A 20 5.26 -22.47 1.34
C PHE A 20 5.37 -23.90 1.85
N CYS A 21 6.34 -24.15 2.73
CA CYS A 21 6.47 -25.41 3.46
C CYS A 21 5.22 -25.66 4.32
N LYS A 22 4.73 -26.90 4.36
CA LYS A 22 3.53 -27.26 5.15
C LYS A 22 3.78 -27.14 6.65
N TYR A 23 4.96 -27.58 7.07
CA TYR A 23 5.40 -27.63 8.46
C TYR A 23 6.86 -27.17 8.55
N PRO A 24 7.13 -25.86 8.43
CA PRO A 24 8.49 -25.37 8.61
C PRO A 24 8.93 -25.63 10.04
N GLY A 25 10.08 -26.29 10.23
CA GLY A 25 10.78 -26.30 11.51
C GLY A 25 11.29 -24.89 11.89
N VAL A 26 11.71 -24.72 13.15
CA VAL A 26 12.14 -23.41 13.69
C VAL A 26 13.26 -22.76 12.87
N ASP A 27 14.16 -23.58 12.30
CA ASP A 27 15.29 -23.11 11.48
C ASP A 27 15.14 -23.44 9.99
N GLN A 28 13.92 -23.74 9.53
CA GLN A 28 13.66 -24.07 8.13
C GLN A 28 13.01 -22.92 7.37
N SER A 29 13.33 -22.84 6.08
CA SER A 29 12.67 -21.91 5.18
C SER A 29 11.16 -22.12 5.19
N VAL A 30 10.42 -21.03 5.42
CA VAL A 30 8.96 -20.99 5.23
C VAL A 30 8.59 -21.12 3.75
N VAL A 31 9.46 -20.66 2.85
CA VAL A 31 9.28 -20.72 1.40
C VAL A 31 9.69 -22.11 0.88
N SER A 32 8.83 -22.68 0.02
CA SER A 32 9.10 -23.93 -0.68
C SER A 32 10.33 -23.81 -1.59
N GLN A 33 11.12 -24.88 -1.65
CA GLN A 33 12.32 -24.95 -2.49
C GLN A 33 12.06 -25.60 -3.87
N THR A 34 10.81 -25.91 -4.20
CA THR A 34 10.47 -26.46 -5.52
C THR A 34 10.40 -25.35 -6.56
N ASP A 35 10.85 -25.60 -7.80
CA ASP A 35 10.73 -24.65 -8.90
C ASP A 35 9.28 -24.17 -9.09
N LYS A 36 8.33 -25.11 -9.00
CA LYS A 36 6.90 -24.83 -9.10
C LYS A 36 6.33 -24.05 -7.92
N GLY A 37 6.93 -24.17 -6.74
CA GLY A 37 6.61 -23.37 -5.57
C GLY A 37 7.14 -21.94 -5.73
N PHE A 38 8.37 -21.78 -6.22
CA PHE A 38 8.95 -20.48 -6.57
C PHE A 38 8.16 -19.75 -7.66
N ASP A 39 7.72 -20.46 -8.71
CA ASP A 39 6.83 -19.92 -9.74
C ASP A 39 5.54 -19.37 -9.13
N THR A 40 4.91 -20.15 -8.23
CA THR A 40 3.69 -19.73 -7.55
C THR A 40 3.95 -18.54 -6.63
N LEU A 41 5.07 -18.54 -5.90
CA LEU A 41 5.48 -17.43 -5.05
C LEU A 41 5.57 -16.16 -5.88
N GLY A 42 6.39 -16.14 -6.94
CA GLY A 42 6.53 -14.99 -7.83
C GLY A 42 5.19 -14.50 -8.39
N GLN A 43 4.29 -15.43 -8.73
CA GLN A 43 2.95 -15.11 -9.22
C GLN A 43 2.06 -14.42 -8.17
N ILE A 44 1.86 -15.02 -6.99
CA ILE A 44 0.99 -14.43 -5.94
C ILE A 44 1.55 -13.11 -5.44
N THR A 45 2.88 -13.04 -5.36
CA THR A 45 3.65 -11.87 -5.02
C THR A 45 3.42 -10.76 -6.05
N SER A 46 3.49 -11.05 -7.35
CA SER A 46 3.22 -10.05 -8.40
C SER A 46 1.81 -9.45 -8.32
N TYR A 47 0.81 -10.23 -7.89
CA TYR A 47 -0.55 -9.75 -7.70
C TYR A 47 -0.65 -8.79 -6.51
N ALA A 48 0.01 -9.13 -5.40
CA ALA A 48 0.11 -8.24 -4.24
C ALA A 48 0.79 -6.92 -4.61
N VAL A 49 1.93 -6.95 -5.34
CA VAL A 49 2.60 -5.73 -5.85
C VAL A 49 1.65 -4.91 -6.69
N ALA A 50 0.95 -5.51 -7.65
CA ALA A 50 0.10 -4.78 -8.56
C ALA A 50 -1.04 -4.08 -7.82
N GLN A 51 -1.65 -4.76 -6.83
CA GLN A 51 -2.73 -4.21 -6.02
C GLN A 51 -2.24 -3.06 -5.13
N LEU A 52 -1.18 -3.30 -4.36
CA LEU A 52 -0.48 -2.30 -3.56
C LEU A 52 0.06 -1.16 -4.44
N GLY A 53 0.39 -1.45 -5.70
CA GLY A 53 0.89 -0.57 -6.75
C GLY A 53 -0.14 0.39 -7.34
N ALA A 54 -1.40 -0.05 -7.45
CA ALA A 54 -2.48 0.72 -8.09
C ALA A 54 -3.46 1.37 -7.10
N GLN A 55 -3.34 1.06 -5.80
CA GLN A 55 -4.24 1.55 -4.76
C GLN A 55 -3.44 2.12 -3.58
N TYR A 56 -4.00 3.09 -2.86
CA TYR A 56 -3.49 3.51 -1.56
C TYR A 56 -3.96 2.50 -0.51
N ARG A 57 -3.03 1.65 -0.09
CA ARG A 57 -3.26 0.55 0.83
C ARG A 57 -2.04 0.33 1.71
N ASN A 58 -2.29 0.08 2.99
CA ASN A 58 -1.27 -0.27 3.99
C ASN A 58 -0.95 -1.77 3.93
N HIS A 59 -1.95 -2.60 3.60
CA HIS A 59 -1.79 -4.04 3.39
C HIS A 59 -2.85 -4.59 2.43
N VAL A 60 -2.63 -5.80 1.93
CA VAL A 60 -3.59 -6.55 1.11
C VAL A 60 -3.66 -8.00 1.56
N PHE A 61 -4.82 -8.63 1.32
CA PHE A 61 -5.00 -10.06 1.57
C PHE A 61 -5.02 -10.87 0.28
N SER A 62 -4.47 -12.08 0.36
CA SER A 62 -4.60 -13.08 -0.69
C SER A 62 -4.86 -14.45 -0.09
N ILE A 63 -5.44 -15.34 -0.90
CA ILE A 63 -5.75 -16.70 -0.49
C ILE A 63 -5.09 -17.65 -1.49
N LEU A 64 -4.25 -18.55 -0.99
CA LEU A 64 -3.65 -19.63 -1.78
C LEU A 64 -4.39 -20.92 -1.46
N ILE A 65 -5.02 -21.52 -2.46
CA ILE A 65 -5.71 -22.80 -2.37
C ILE A 65 -4.90 -23.84 -3.15
N ILE A 66 -4.48 -24.89 -2.44
CA ILE A 66 -3.76 -26.04 -2.96
C ILE A 66 -4.61 -27.28 -2.68
N SER A 67 -5.24 -27.84 -3.70
CA SER A 67 -6.21 -28.95 -3.54
C SER A 67 -7.25 -28.58 -2.47
N ASN A 68 -7.40 -29.41 -1.43
CA ASN A 68 -8.30 -29.25 -0.29
C ASN A 68 -7.80 -28.32 0.83
N ARG A 69 -6.67 -27.63 0.63
CA ARG A 69 -6.03 -26.82 1.67
C ARG A 69 -5.94 -25.36 1.26
N ALA A 70 -6.07 -24.48 2.24
CA ALA A 70 -5.96 -23.04 2.05
C ALA A 70 -4.89 -22.43 2.96
N ARG A 71 -4.38 -21.28 2.54
CA ARG A 71 -3.58 -20.33 3.34
C ARG A 71 -4.14 -18.94 3.11
N ILE A 72 -4.26 -18.18 4.19
CA ILE A 72 -4.53 -16.74 4.12
C ILE A 72 -3.19 -16.04 4.27
N ILE A 73 -2.95 -15.05 3.42
CA ILE A 73 -1.70 -14.30 3.38
C ILE A 73 -2.04 -12.81 3.48
N ARG A 74 -1.44 -12.12 4.46
CA ARG A 74 -1.44 -10.66 4.55
C ARG A 74 -0.11 -10.16 4.01
N TRP A 75 -0.16 -9.29 3.00
CA TRP A 75 1.01 -8.62 2.44
C TRP A 75 1.01 -7.16 2.85
N ASP A 76 2.16 -6.63 3.21
CA ASP A 76 2.43 -5.19 3.28
C ASP A 76 3.75 -4.90 2.54
N ARG A 77 4.35 -3.74 2.80
CA ARG A 77 5.61 -3.34 2.17
C ARG A 77 6.84 -3.97 2.80
N GLU A 78 6.70 -4.59 3.96
CA GLU A 78 7.81 -5.21 4.68
C GLU A 78 7.87 -6.71 4.38
N GLY A 79 6.73 -7.32 4.04
CA GLY A 79 6.71 -8.68 3.54
C GLY A 79 5.32 -9.31 3.59
N ALA A 80 5.28 -10.56 4.05
CA ALA A 80 4.07 -11.35 4.12
C ALA A 80 3.97 -12.15 5.42
N ILE A 81 2.77 -12.14 6.01
CA ILE A 81 2.41 -13.02 7.11
C ILE A 81 1.44 -14.06 6.55
N ILE A 82 1.76 -15.35 6.76
CA ILE A 82 1.02 -16.47 6.16
C ILE A 82 0.52 -17.38 7.28
N THR A 83 -0.74 -17.83 7.18
CA THR A 83 -1.25 -18.86 8.09
C THR A 83 -0.58 -20.20 7.83
N ASN A 84 -0.54 -21.06 8.85
CA ASN A 84 -0.36 -22.50 8.61
C ASN A 84 -1.41 -22.99 7.60
N THR A 85 -1.05 -24.01 6.81
CA THR A 85 -1.99 -24.64 5.89
C THR A 85 -3.14 -25.26 6.67
N PHE A 86 -4.37 -25.10 6.20
CA PHE A 86 -5.54 -25.70 6.82
C PHE A 86 -6.47 -26.31 5.77
N ASP A 87 -7.10 -27.43 6.12
CA ASP A 87 -8.14 -28.03 5.28
C ASP A 87 -9.43 -27.20 5.41
N TYR A 88 -9.88 -26.62 4.30
CA TYR A 88 -11.04 -25.73 4.29
C TYR A 88 -12.39 -26.48 4.17
N TYR A 89 -12.37 -27.81 3.97
CA TYR A 89 -13.58 -28.64 4.07
C TYR A 89 -13.99 -28.86 5.52
N TYR A 90 -13.01 -29.05 6.41
CA TYR A 90 -13.26 -29.35 7.82
C TYR A 90 -13.15 -28.15 8.74
N LYS A 91 -12.41 -27.10 8.36
CA LYS A 91 -12.24 -25.90 9.16
C LYS A 91 -12.97 -24.70 8.56
N LEU A 92 -13.69 -23.97 9.42
CA LEU A 92 -14.42 -22.76 9.04
C LEU A 92 -13.53 -21.52 8.84
N HIS A 93 -12.20 -21.63 8.90
CA HIS A 93 -11.30 -20.47 8.85
C HIS A 93 -11.48 -19.63 7.57
N LEU A 94 -11.68 -20.26 6.41
CA LEU A 94 -11.88 -19.54 5.15
C LEU A 94 -13.24 -18.81 5.14
N THR A 95 -14.29 -19.49 5.58
CA THR A 95 -15.65 -18.91 5.70
C THR A 95 -15.67 -17.77 6.71
N ASN A 96 -15.08 -17.95 7.88
CA ASN A 96 -14.97 -16.92 8.92
C ASN A 96 -14.15 -15.73 8.42
N PHE A 97 -13.05 -15.98 7.71
CA PHE A 97 -12.28 -14.92 7.08
C PHE A 97 -13.17 -14.10 6.15
N PHE A 98 -13.90 -14.70 5.21
CA PHE A 98 -14.77 -13.93 4.31
C PHE A 98 -15.95 -13.26 5.02
N TYR A 99 -16.52 -13.88 6.04
CA TYR A 99 -17.59 -13.29 6.84
C TYR A 99 -17.14 -12.04 7.59
N HIS A 100 -15.99 -12.13 8.26
CA HIS A 100 -15.39 -10.98 8.94
C HIS A 100 -14.83 -9.96 7.96
N PHE A 101 -14.26 -10.43 6.85
CA PHE A 101 -13.83 -9.58 5.76
C PHE A 101 -15.05 -8.79 5.30
N ALA A 102 -16.12 -9.35 4.74
CA ALA A 102 -17.27 -8.58 4.23
C ALA A 102 -17.89 -7.51 5.17
N GLN A 103 -17.67 -7.61 6.49
CA GLN A 103 -18.16 -6.65 7.50
C GLN A 103 -17.10 -5.70 8.04
N ALA A 104 -15.82 -5.87 7.68
CA ALA A 104 -14.74 -5.06 8.23
C ALA A 104 -14.76 -3.64 7.65
N SER A 105 -14.18 -2.71 8.40
CA SER A 105 -13.96 -1.35 7.92
C SER A 105 -12.93 -1.32 6.79
N HIS A 106 -12.95 -0.25 5.99
CA HIS A 106 -11.94 -0.03 4.94
C HIS A 106 -10.50 -0.07 5.48
N ALA A 107 -10.26 0.47 6.68
CA ALA A 107 -8.94 0.41 7.31
C ALA A 107 -8.50 -1.03 7.62
N LEU A 108 -9.42 -1.89 8.09
CA LEU A 108 -9.12 -3.31 8.33
C LEU A 108 -8.86 -4.08 7.03
N TYR A 109 -9.47 -3.69 5.91
CA TYR A 109 -9.12 -4.18 4.57
C TYR A 109 -7.73 -3.76 4.08
N GLY A 110 -7.08 -2.88 4.83
CA GLY A 110 -5.82 -2.27 4.47
C GLY A 110 -5.95 -1.14 3.47
N ILE A 111 -7.16 -0.56 3.27
CA ILE A 111 -7.30 0.70 2.54
C ILE A 111 -6.79 1.82 3.43
N ASP A 112 -5.91 2.65 2.87
CA ASP A 112 -5.50 3.87 3.53
C ASP A 112 -6.64 4.89 3.47
N THR A 113 -7.27 5.14 4.61
CA THR A 113 -8.42 6.03 4.74
C THR A 113 -8.04 7.51 4.79
N SER A 114 -6.75 7.84 4.90
CA SER A 114 -6.27 9.22 4.75
C SER A 114 -6.42 9.71 3.29
N VAL A 115 -6.52 8.77 2.35
CA VAL A 115 -6.72 9.04 0.92
C VAL A 115 -8.16 8.79 0.52
N THR A 116 -8.83 9.85 0.06
CA THR A 116 -10.25 9.82 -0.32
C THR A 116 -10.46 10.26 -1.77
N PRO A 117 -11.63 10.02 -2.39
CA PRO A 117 -11.93 10.62 -3.69
C PRO A 117 -11.94 12.15 -3.63
N ALA A 118 -11.37 12.81 -4.64
CA ALA A 118 -11.47 14.27 -4.78
C ALA A 118 -12.88 14.70 -5.24
N SER A 119 -13.25 15.95 -4.95
CA SER A 119 -14.45 16.57 -5.51
C SER A 119 -14.33 16.70 -7.04
N ASN A 120 -15.46 16.84 -7.74
CA ASN A 120 -15.43 16.99 -9.19
C ASN A 120 -14.76 18.30 -9.60
N GLU A 121 -14.99 19.40 -8.85
CA GLU A 121 -14.37 20.70 -9.13
C GLU A 121 -12.84 20.62 -8.97
N ASP A 122 -12.37 20.12 -7.83
CA ASP A 122 -10.94 20.01 -7.53
C ASP A 122 -10.21 19.08 -8.50
N ALA A 123 -10.87 17.96 -8.86
CA ALA A 123 -10.34 17.01 -9.82
C ALA A 123 -10.24 17.62 -11.23
N ALA A 124 -11.23 18.41 -11.66
CA ALA A 124 -11.22 19.07 -12.97
C ALA A 124 -10.11 20.13 -13.04
N LEU A 125 -10.01 20.97 -12.01
CA LEU A 125 -8.99 22.01 -11.89
C LEU A 125 -7.58 21.42 -11.91
N THR A 126 -7.33 20.43 -11.07
CA THR A 126 -6.00 19.78 -10.97
C THR A 126 -5.61 19.10 -12.27
N ARG A 127 -6.56 18.43 -12.95
CA ARG A 127 -6.29 17.82 -14.26
C ARG A 127 -5.93 18.86 -15.32
N MET A 128 -6.61 20.01 -15.32
CA MET A 128 -6.29 21.12 -16.23
C MET A 128 -4.89 21.66 -15.98
N VAL A 129 -4.57 21.99 -14.72
CA VAL A 129 -3.26 22.56 -14.33
C VAL A 129 -2.11 21.59 -14.65
N LEU A 130 -2.29 20.32 -14.30
CA LEU A 130 -1.27 19.27 -14.50
C LEU A 130 -1.28 18.67 -15.92
N LYS A 131 -2.18 19.13 -16.80
CA LYS A 131 -2.34 18.61 -18.18
C LYS A 131 -2.58 17.10 -18.23
N LEU A 132 -3.38 16.58 -17.29
CA LEU A 132 -3.73 15.16 -17.19
C LEU A 132 -4.98 14.84 -18.01
N THR A 133 -5.20 13.55 -18.30
CA THR A 133 -6.41 13.12 -19.02
C THR A 133 -7.67 13.35 -18.18
N THR A 134 -8.78 13.65 -18.84
CA THR A 134 -10.10 13.84 -18.20
C THR A 134 -10.64 12.57 -17.54
N THR A 135 -10.08 11.41 -17.88
CA THR A 135 -10.40 10.11 -17.29
C THR A 135 -9.51 9.75 -16.10
N MET A 136 -8.39 10.44 -15.89
CA MET A 136 -7.50 10.19 -14.75
C MET A 136 -8.27 10.43 -13.45
N ARG A 137 -8.37 9.42 -12.61
CA ARG A 137 -9.01 9.57 -11.30
C ARG A 137 -8.12 10.43 -10.41
N MET A 138 -8.73 11.37 -9.72
CA MET A 138 -8.06 12.21 -8.74
C MET A 138 -8.52 11.83 -7.33
N LEU A 139 -7.59 11.90 -6.39
CA LEU A 139 -7.76 11.58 -4.99
C LEU A 139 -7.37 12.79 -4.15
N LYS A 140 -7.89 12.86 -2.93
CA LYS A 140 -7.67 13.89 -1.96
C LYS A 140 -6.88 13.31 -0.79
N VAL A 141 -5.83 14.02 -0.39
CA VAL A 141 -5.02 13.73 0.81
C VAL A 141 -4.98 14.99 1.64
N ALA A 142 -5.06 14.84 2.96
CA ALA A 142 -4.88 15.95 3.90
C ALA A 142 -3.59 15.70 4.67
N VAL A 143 -2.73 16.72 4.72
CA VAL A 143 -1.48 16.69 5.49
C VAL A 143 -1.53 17.84 6.51
N PRO A 144 -1.32 17.60 7.81
CA PRO A 144 -1.29 18.66 8.82
C PRO A 144 -0.20 19.66 8.48
N GLN A 145 -0.43 20.97 8.59
CA GLN A 145 0.61 21.97 8.33
C GLN A 145 1.66 22.00 9.45
N ASP A 146 1.25 21.74 10.69
CA ASP A 146 2.14 21.56 11.82
C ASP A 146 1.77 20.29 12.60
N PRO A 147 2.51 19.19 12.43
CA PRO A 147 2.20 17.94 13.13
C PRO A 147 2.40 18.02 14.66
N ALA A 148 2.98 19.11 15.19
CA ALA A 148 3.16 19.31 16.62
C ALA A 148 1.94 19.94 17.34
N ILE A 149 0.91 20.36 16.59
CA ILE A 149 -0.31 21.00 17.12
C ILE A 149 -1.45 19.96 17.22
N GLU A 150 -2.25 20.00 18.29
CA GLU A 150 -3.36 19.06 18.55
C GLU A 150 -4.51 19.15 17.52
N ASP A 151 -4.69 20.30 16.86
CA ASP A 151 -5.62 20.50 15.74
C ASP A 151 -5.01 21.47 14.71
N PRO A 152 -4.16 20.97 13.81
CA PRO A 152 -3.46 21.82 12.86
C PRO A 152 -4.37 22.19 11.69
N ASP A 153 -4.09 23.32 11.05
CA ASP A 153 -4.62 23.59 9.71
C ASP A 153 -4.16 22.47 8.76
N TRP A 154 -5.08 21.92 7.98
CA TRP A 154 -4.79 20.82 7.07
C TRP A 154 -4.56 21.32 5.65
N LEU A 155 -3.38 21.02 5.10
CA LEU A 155 -3.12 21.22 3.68
C LEU A 155 -3.80 20.09 2.89
N THR A 156 -4.85 20.45 2.15
CA THR A 156 -5.53 19.53 1.25
C THR A 156 -4.84 19.50 -0.11
N LEU A 157 -4.42 18.31 -0.53
CA LEU A 157 -3.75 18.06 -1.79
C LEU A 157 -4.58 17.14 -2.69
N ILE A 158 -4.61 17.46 -3.98
CA ILE A 158 -5.30 16.67 -4.99
C ILE A 158 -4.27 15.96 -5.85
N ILE A 159 -4.33 14.63 -5.83
CA ILE A 159 -3.29 13.77 -6.39
C ILE A 159 -3.88 12.82 -7.42
N PRO A 160 -3.16 12.47 -8.50
CA PRO A 160 -3.64 11.44 -9.42
C PRO A 160 -3.67 10.07 -8.72
N GLN A 161 -4.61 9.21 -9.11
CA GLN A 161 -4.60 7.82 -8.70
C GLN A 161 -3.30 7.15 -9.16
N PRO A 162 -2.62 6.38 -8.29
CA PRO A 162 -1.42 5.68 -8.67
C PRO A 162 -1.73 4.65 -9.75
N VAL A 163 -0.86 4.61 -10.75
CA VAL A 163 -0.84 3.54 -11.75
C VAL A 163 0.17 2.50 -11.28
N ALA A 164 -0.22 1.23 -11.27
CA ALA A 164 0.74 0.15 -11.01
C ALA A 164 1.85 0.19 -12.07
N LYS A 165 3.02 0.67 -11.66
CA LYS A 165 4.28 0.47 -12.38
C LYS A 165 4.92 -0.80 -11.81
N GLY A 166 5.85 -1.43 -12.54
CA GLY A 166 6.59 -2.58 -12.04
C GLY A 166 7.42 -2.19 -10.82
N PHE A 167 6.83 -2.29 -9.62
CA PHE A 167 7.48 -1.94 -8.37
C PHE A 167 8.12 -3.19 -7.75
N PRO A 168 9.26 -3.04 -7.02
CA PRO A 168 9.71 -4.09 -6.11
C PRO A 168 8.70 -4.27 -4.96
N LEU A 169 8.64 -5.48 -4.42
CA LEU A 169 7.72 -5.85 -3.33
C LEU A 169 8.07 -5.22 -2.00
N VAL A 170 9.35 -5.25 -1.68
CA VAL A 170 9.91 -4.91 -0.38
C VAL A 170 10.98 -3.83 -0.58
N GLY A 171 11.12 -2.99 0.43
CA GLY A 171 12.06 -1.86 0.43
C GLY A 171 11.36 -0.50 0.45
N CYS A 172 12.11 0.56 0.18
CA CYS A 172 11.62 1.94 0.21
C CYS A 172 10.61 2.17 -0.91
N TRP A 173 9.35 1.90 -0.60
CA TRP A 173 8.30 2.04 -1.58
C TRP A 173 7.88 3.51 -1.64
N THR A 174 8.51 4.24 -2.56
CA THR A 174 8.28 5.68 -2.75
C THR A 174 7.42 5.92 -3.99
N ARG A 175 6.35 6.66 -3.80
CA ARG A 175 5.54 7.27 -4.84
C ARG A 175 5.76 8.77 -4.81
N THR A 176 5.95 9.35 -5.98
CA THR A 176 5.98 10.81 -6.11
C THR A 176 5.11 11.25 -7.27
N CYS A 177 4.37 12.34 -7.10
CA CYS A 177 3.61 12.94 -8.18
C CYS A 177 3.50 14.46 -8.00
N PRO A 178 3.41 15.22 -9.11
CA PRO A 178 3.06 16.62 -9.03
C PRO A 178 1.60 16.76 -8.56
N VAL A 179 1.35 17.74 -7.71
CA VAL A 179 0.04 18.04 -7.14
C VAL A 179 -0.21 19.54 -7.19
N PHE A 180 -1.46 19.93 -7.29
CA PHE A 180 -1.83 21.34 -7.30
C PHE A 180 -2.29 21.76 -5.90
N ASP A 181 -1.59 22.73 -5.33
CA ASP A 181 -1.92 23.39 -4.06
C ASP A 181 -2.88 24.55 -4.38
N ASN A 182 -4.18 24.28 -4.26
CA ASN A 182 -5.24 25.24 -4.58
C ASN A 182 -5.15 26.51 -3.74
N LEU A 183 -4.75 26.40 -2.47
CA LEU A 183 -4.70 27.52 -1.53
C LEU A 183 -3.63 28.54 -1.93
N ASN A 184 -2.46 28.06 -2.33
CA ASN A 184 -1.32 28.90 -2.71
C ASN A 184 -1.15 29.05 -4.24
N ASN A 185 -2.08 28.51 -5.02
CA ASN A 185 -2.09 28.54 -6.49
C ASN A 185 -0.74 28.14 -7.13
N ARG A 186 -0.18 27.02 -6.69
CA ARG A 186 1.13 26.53 -7.17
C ARG A 186 1.15 25.02 -7.34
N VAL A 187 2.04 24.53 -8.20
CA VAL A 187 2.33 23.09 -8.31
C VAL A 187 3.44 22.73 -7.35
N VAL A 188 3.22 21.69 -6.54
CA VAL A 188 4.20 21.14 -5.59
C VAL A 188 4.41 19.66 -5.85
N MET A 189 5.46 19.07 -5.27
CA MET A 189 5.71 17.64 -5.35
C MET A 189 5.15 16.95 -4.12
N PHE A 190 4.26 15.98 -4.31
CA PHE A 190 3.85 15.06 -3.27
C PHE A 190 4.74 13.83 -3.29
N LYS A 191 5.20 13.42 -2.11
CA LYS A 191 5.94 12.19 -1.89
C LYS A 191 5.23 11.39 -0.80
N ASP A 192 4.90 10.15 -1.13
CA ASP A 192 4.40 9.13 -0.23
C ASP A 192 5.45 8.02 -0.20
N SER A 193 5.92 7.64 0.99
CA SER A 193 6.94 6.61 1.13
C SER A 193 6.68 5.72 2.33
N TRP A 194 6.86 4.41 2.13
CA TRP A 194 6.97 3.48 3.25
C TRP A 194 8.32 3.67 3.93
N CYS A 195 8.31 4.23 5.13
CA CYS A 195 9.50 4.56 5.91
C CYS A 195 9.75 3.54 7.02
N VAL A 196 11.03 3.33 7.33
CA VAL A 196 11.43 2.54 8.49
C VAL A 196 11.19 3.37 9.75
N SER A 197 10.27 2.93 10.61
CA SER A 197 10.00 3.57 11.89
C SER A 197 10.85 2.95 12.99
N LEU A 198 12.02 3.54 13.23
CA LEU A 198 12.95 3.14 14.30
C LEU A 198 13.30 4.37 15.15
N LYS A 199 13.52 4.16 16.45
CA LYS A 199 13.82 5.24 17.41
C LYS A 199 15.05 6.07 17.03
N ASP A 200 16.02 5.44 16.36
CA ASP A 200 17.29 6.07 15.98
C ASP A 200 17.26 6.63 14.54
N VAL A 201 16.12 6.53 13.85
CA VAL A 201 15.94 7.05 12.49
C VAL A 201 15.04 8.27 12.55
N LEU A 202 15.62 9.43 12.25
CA LEU A 202 14.86 10.68 12.15
C LEU A 202 13.90 10.60 10.95
N PRO A 203 12.60 10.91 11.12
CA PRO A 203 11.68 10.96 9.99
C PRO A 203 12.16 11.91 8.89
N GLU A 204 11.84 11.58 7.64
CA GLU A 204 12.35 12.34 6.49
C GLU A 204 11.94 13.82 6.56
N GLY A 205 10.70 14.09 6.96
CA GLY A 205 10.20 15.45 7.14
C GLY A 205 10.95 16.26 8.20
N GLU A 206 11.21 15.66 9.35
CA GLU A 206 12.02 16.28 10.42
C GLU A 206 13.47 16.48 9.97
N THR A 207 14.00 15.56 9.17
CA THR A 207 15.32 15.71 8.53
C THR A 207 15.35 16.95 7.63
N TYR A 208 14.34 17.18 6.78
CA TYR A 208 14.27 18.39 5.96
C TYR A 208 14.12 19.67 6.79
N LYS A 209 13.33 19.66 7.88
CA LYS A 209 13.22 20.79 8.81
C LYS A 209 14.59 21.13 9.41
N LEU A 210 15.33 20.12 9.85
CA LEU A 210 16.67 20.28 10.44
C LEU A 210 17.68 20.83 9.42
N LEU A 211 17.70 20.32 8.19
CA LEU A 211 18.58 20.82 7.13
C LEU A 211 18.28 22.28 6.79
N LYS A 212 16.99 22.65 6.76
CA LYS A 212 16.55 24.02 6.52
C LYS A 212 16.97 24.96 7.65
N SER A 213 16.84 24.56 8.92
CA SER A 213 17.25 25.40 10.06
C SER A 213 18.77 25.67 10.09
N HIS A 214 19.56 24.79 9.48
CA HIS A 214 21.00 24.95 9.31
C HIS A 214 21.42 25.61 7.98
N ASN A 215 20.47 26.13 7.20
CA ASN A 215 20.70 26.80 5.91
C ASN A 215 21.51 25.94 4.91
N VAL A 216 21.32 24.62 4.92
CA VAL A 216 21.96 23.72 3.96
C VAL A 216 21.45 24.04 2.55
N ARG A 217 22.36 24.34 1.62
CA ARG A 217 22.03 24.72 0.24
C ARG A 217 21.73 23.49 -0.63
N ASN A 218 20.99 23.70 -1.72
CA ASN A 218 20.66 22.69 -2.73
C ASN A 218 19.84 21.50 -2.20
N VAL A 219 19.01 21.72 -1.18
CA VAL A 219 18.07 20.75 -0.64
C VAL A 219 16.65 21.22 -0.96
N ALA A 220 15.75 20.30 -1.30
CA ALA A 220 14.35 20.62 -1.53
C ALA A 220 13.70 21.16 -0.24
N THR A 221 12.84 22.18 -0.38
CA THR A 221 12.08 22.71 0.76
C THR A 221 10.87 21.82 1.03
N CYS A 222 10.89 21.09 2.14
CA CYS A 222 9.69 20.44 2.66
C CYS A 222 8.68 21.50 3.10
N ILE A 223 7.47 21.45 2.54
CA ILE A 223 6.36 22.36 2.87
C ILE A 223 5.67 21.88 4.14
N THR A 224 5.28 20.61 4.13
CA THR A 224 4.75 19.89 5.28
C THR A 224 4.94 18.37 5.05
N PHE A 225 4.77 17.57 6.10
CA PHE A 225 4.82 16.12 6.09
C PHE A 225 3.98 15.56 7.24
N HIS A 226 3.70 14.25 7.13
CA HIS A 226 3.05 13.48 8.17
C HIS A 226 3.45 12.03 8.03
N ASP A 227 3.76 11.40 9.15
CA ASP A 227 4.00 9.97 9.24
C ASP A 227 2.76 9.32 9.86
N VAL A 228 2.32 8.20 9.28
CA VAL A 228 1.13 7.43 9.68
C VAL A 228 1.52 6.13 10.36
#